data_AF-A0A3C1GDR3-F1
#
_entry.id   AF-A0A3C1GDR3-F1
#
_cell.length_a   1.000
_cell.length_b   1.000
_cell.length_c   1.000
_cell.angle_alpha   90.00
_cell.angle_beta   90.00
_cell.angle_gamma   90.00
#
_symmetry.space_group_name_H-M   'P 1'
#
loop_
_entity.id
_entity.type
_entity.pdbx_description
1 polymer ?
#
loop_
_entity_poly.entity_id
_entity_poly.type
_entity_poly.pdbx_seq_one_letter_code
_entity_poly.pdbx_strand_id
1 'polypeptide(L)'
;MRLALRNRARYEVANNSFLYGIVSTLANDTVGTGPRLQLLDKAKASDVERSWESWARKVGLARKLRTMSRAWSVDGEAFAIKIDNPNLDHVVKLDLRLVEAEQVASPLSAFSLTGPNSALLDGITLDAYGNPLSYSVAREHPG
;
A
#
# COMPACT_ATOMS: atom_id res chain seq x y z
N MET A 1 -14.55 -2.43 16.01
CA MET A 1 -13.67 -3.47 16.62
C MET A 1 -12.27 -3.49 15.97
N ARG A 2 -12.13 -3.47 14.63
CA ARG A 2 -10.82 -3.43 13.94
C ARG A 2 -9.99 -2.16 14.21
N LEU A 3 -10.60 -0.97 14.17
CA LEU A 3 -9.92 0.31 14.45
C LEU A 3 -9.20 0.33 15.82
N ALA A 4 -9.87 -0.15 16.88
CA ALA A 4 -9.31 -0.17 18.22
C ALA A 4 -8.11 -1.13 18.37
N LEU A 5 -8.17 -2.29 17.71
CA LEU A 5 -7.06 -3.26 17.66
C LEU A 5 -5.85 -2.68 16.94
N ARG A 6 -6.08 -2.02 15.81
CA ARG A 6 -5.02 -1.41 15.00
C ARG A 6 -4.34 -0.23 15.69
N ASN A 7 -5.13 0.66 16.30
CA ASN A 7 -4.58 1.77 17.09
C ASN A 7 -3.72 1.23 18.24
N ARG A 8 -4.20 0.19 18.93
CA ARG A 8 -3.43 -0.46 19.99
C ARG A 8 -2.13 -1.08 19.46
N ALA A 9 -2.16 -1.83 18.35
CA ALA A 9 -0.96 -2.41 17.75
C ALA A 9 0.09 -1.35 17.38
N ARG A 10 -0.34 -0.23 16.81
CA ARG A 10 0.55 0.92 16.51
C ARG A 10 1.15 1.52 17.77
N TYR A 11 0.35 1.75 18.81
CA TYR A 11 0.84 2.25 20.10
C TYR A 11 1.85 1.31 20.74
N GLU A 12 1.62 -0.01 20.69
CA GLU A 12 2.55 -1.01 21.25
C GLU A 12 3.87 -1.03 20.49
N VAL A 13 3.84 -0.99 19.15
CA VAL A 13 5.08 -0.95 18.33
C VAL A 13 5.84 0.37 18.53
N ALA A 14 5.14 1.49 18.65
CA ALA A 14 5.77 2.80 18.87
C ALA A 14 6.44 2.92 20.24
N ASN A 15 5.87 2.28 21.27
CA ASN A 15 6.37 2.35 22.65
C ASN A 15 7.34 1.21 23.00
N ASN A 16 7.47 0.18 22.17
CA ASN A 16 8.35 -0.96 22.40
C ASN A 16 9.43 -1.07 21.32
N SER A 17 10.66 -0.71 21.69
CA SER A 17 11.82 -0.74 20.79
C SER A 17 12.14 -2.13 20.24
N PHE A 18 11.81 -3.21 20.96
CA PHE A 18 11.96 -4.58 20.48
C PHE A 18 10.99 -4.90 19.36
N LEU A 19 9.72 -4.52 19.52
CA LEU A 19 8.69 -4.72 18.49
C LEU A 19 9.01 -3.91 17.24
N TYR A 20 9.45 -2.65 17.40
CA TYR A 20 9.91 -1.83 16.29
C TYR A 20 11.10 -2.46 15.54
N GLY A 21 12.05 -3.02 16.29
CA GLY A 21 13.20 -3.74 15.73
C GLY A 21 12.77 -4.97 14.91
N ILE A 22 11.91 -5.83 15.46
CA ILE A 22 11.41 -7.03 14.79
C ILE A 22 10.68 -6.69 13.49
N VAL A 23 9.74 -5.74 13.53
CA VAL A 23 8.97 -5.31 12.36
C VAL A 23 9.88 -4.69 11.29
N SER A 24 10.88 -3.90 11.73
CA SER A 24 11.85 -3.31 10.81
C SER A 24 12.72 -4.35 10.13
N THR A 25 13.19 -5.35 10.87
CA THR A 25 13.98 -6.47 10.33
C THR A 25 13.15 -7.29 9.35
N LEU A 26 11.94 -7.69 9.72
CA LEU A 26 11.05 -8.46 8.84
C LEU A 26 10.80 -7.76 7.50
N ALA A 27 10.53 -6.45 7.53
CA ALA A 27 10.29 -5.69 6.30
C ALA A 27 11.56 -5.54 5.45
N ASN A 28 12.72 -5.36 6.09
CA ASN A 28 14.00 -5.27 5.39
C ASN A 28 14.39 -6.61 4.75
N ASP A 29 14.18 -7.72 5.44
CA ASP A 29 14.52 -9.06 4.97
C ASP A 29 13.56 -9.50 3.84
N THR A 30 12.27 -9.19 3.98
CA THR A 30 11.25 -9.53 2.97
C THR A 30 11.49 -8.78 1.65
N VAL A 31 11.78 -7.48 1.72
CA VAL A 31 11.95 -6.68 0.50
C VAL A 31 13.39 -6.71 -0.01
N GLY A 32 14.37 -6.88 0.87
CA GLY A 32 15.78 -6.90 0.53
C GLY A 32 16.18 -5.66 -0.26
N THR A 33 16.81 -5.87 -1.41
CA THR A 33 17.22 -4.80 -2.35
C THR A 33 16.08 -4.28 -3.23
N GLY A 34 14.89 -4.88 -3.13
CA GLY A 34 13.74 -4.60 -3.99
C GLY A 34 13.51 -5.69 -5.03
N PRO A 35 12.36 -5.64 -5.71
CA PRO A 35 11.97 -6.63 -6.70
C PRO A 35 12.84 -6.52 -7.97
N ARG A 36 13.18 -7.68 -8.55
CA ARG A 36 13.86 -7.78 -9.83
C ARG A 36 12.91 -8.34 -10.87
N LEU A 37 12.92 -7.74 -12.05
CA LEU A 37 12.20 -8.26 -13.20
C LEU A 37 13.12 -9.23 -13.93
N GLN A 38 12.60 -10.40 -14.31
CA GLN A 38 13.31 -11.38 -15.12
C GLN A 38 12.40 -11.83 -16.25
N LEU A 39 12.79 -11.57 -17.49
CA LEU A 39 12.05 -12.01 -18.68
C LEU A 39 12.57 -13.37 -19.14
N LEU A 40 11.65 -14.26 -19.52
CA LEU A 40 11.98 -15.55 -20.12
C LEU A 40 12.48 -15.40 -21.57
N ASP A 41 12.01 -14.37 -22.28
CA ASP A 41 12.45 -14.04 -23.64
C ASP A 41 13.75 -13.23 -23.63
N LYS A 42 14.86 -13.90 -23.96
CA LYS A 42 16.20 -13.33 -23.95
C LYS A 42 16.43 -12.24 -25.01
N ALA A 43 15.64 -12.19 -26.08
CA ALA A 43 15.88 -11.25 -27.18
C ALA A 43 15.67 -9.79 -26.75
N LYS A 44 14.78 -9.54 -25.79
CA LYS A 44 14.47 -8.20 -25.27
C LYS A 44 14.68 -8.05 -23.76
N ALA A 45 15.06 -9.14 -23.08
CA ALA A 45 15.22 -9.15 -21.62
C ALA A 45 16.14 -8.05 -21.11
N SER A 46 17.33 -7.89 -21.69
CA SER A 46 18.35 -6.98 -21.13
C SER A 46 17.89 -5.52 -21.08
N ASP A 47 17.30 -5.02 -22.15
CA ASP A 47 16.86 -3.62 -22.23
C ASP A 47 15.67 -3.35 -21.30
N VAL A 48 14.71 -4.29 -21.27
CA VAL A 48 13.52 -4.17 -20.43
C VAL A 48 13.88 -4.27 -18.95
N GLU A 49 14.75 -5.21 -18.57
CA GLU A 49 15.20 -5.37 -17.19
C GLU A 49 16.01 -4.17 -16.70
N ARG A 50 16.88 -3.60 -17.55
CA ARG A 50 17.62 -2.37 -17.22
C ARG A 50 16.69 -1.17 -17.06
N SER A 51 15.71 -1.01 -17.96
CA SER A 51 14.70 0.05 -17.87
C SER A 51 13.85 -0.10 -16.61
N TRP A 52 13.44 -1.32 -16.28
CA TRP A 52 12.73 -1.62 -15.03
C TRP A 52 13.54 -1.26 -13.80
N GLU A 53 14.81 -1.64 -13.74
CA GLU A 53 15.68 -1.33 -12.60
C GLU A 53 15.88 0.18 -12.44
N SER A 54 16.07 0.90 -13.55
CA SER A 54 16.15 2.37 -13.57
C SER A 54 14.86 3.00 -13.02
N TRP A 55 13.70 2.59 -13.52
CA TRP A 55 12.40 3.03 -13.03
C TRP A 55 12.21 2.73 -11.54
N ALA A 56 12.45 1.49 -11.11
CA ALA A 56 12.29 1.04 -9.73
C ALA A 56 13.14 1.85 -8.75
N ARG A 57 14.35 2.25 -9.16
CA ARG A 57 15.21 3.17 -8.39
C ARG A 57 14.62 4.57 -8.34
N LYS A 58 14.19 5.14 -9.49
CA LYS A 58 13.63 6.50 -9.59
C LYS A 58 12.37 6.68 -8.74
N VAL A 59 11.48 5.68 -8.72
CA VAL A 59 10.26 5.72 -7.88
C VAL A 59 10.51 5.31 -6.42
N GLY A 60 11.73 4.86 -6.09
CA GLY A 60 12.06 4.37 -4.76
C GLY A 60 11.27 3.13 -4.35
N LEU A 61 11.02 2.21 -5.29
CA LEU A 61 10.11 1.08 -5.14
C LEU A 61 10.42 0.23 -3.90
N ALA A 62 11.70 -0.11 -3.67
CA ALA A 62 12.11 -0.90 -2.51
C ALA A 62 11.75 -0.22 -1.18
N ARG A 63 11.90 1.11 -1.09
CA ARG A 63 11.51 1.87 0.10
C ARG A 63 10.00 1.79 0.32
N LYS A 64 9.23 1.99 -0.75
CA LYS A 64 7.77 1.95 -0.70
C LYS A 64 7.25 0.58 -0.28
N LEU A 65 7.84 -0.49 -0.82
CA LEU A 65 7.50 -1.86 -0.45
C LEU A 65 7.88 -2.19 1.00
N ARG A 66 9.01 -1.67 1.52
CA ARG A 66 9.35 -1.85 2.95
C ARG A 66 8.32 -1.17 3.84
N THR A 67 7.88 0.04 3.48
CA THR A 67 6.81 0.72 4.21
C THR A 67 5.51 -0.08 4.17
N MET A 68 5.12 -0.60 3.01
CA MET A 68 3.94 -1.47 2.89
C MET A 68 4.07 -2.76 3.69
N SER A 69 5.24 -3.39 3.70
CA SER A 69 5.50 -4.59 4.48
C SER A 69 5.38 -4.33 5.99
N ARG A 70 5.88 -3.20 6.48
CA ARG A 70 5.67 -2.78 7.88
C ARG A 70 4.20 -2.53 8.18
N ALA A 71 3.50 -1.81 7.32
CA ALA A 71 2.07 -1.56 7.47
C ALA A 71 1.29 -2.88 7.52
N TRP A 72 1.61 -3.83 6.63
CA TRP A 72 1.01 -5.17 6.66
C TRP A 72 1.27 -5.91 7.99
N SER A 73 2.50 -5.86 8.52
CA SER A 73 2.83 -6.52 9.79
C SER A 73 2.17 -5.90 11.02
N VAL A 74 1.88 -4.61 11.00
CA VAL A 74 1.30 -3.87 12.15
C VAL A 74 -0.21 -3.74 12.05
N ASP A 75 -0.70 -3.36 10.87
CA ASP A 75 -2.09 -3.03 10.58
C ASP A 75 -2.87 -4.19 9.95
N GLY A 76 -2.17 -5.22 9.46
CA GLY A 76 -2.74 -6.36 8.74
C GLY A 76 -3.01 -6.09 7.24
N GLU A 77 -2.92 -4.83 6.81
CA GLU A 77 -3.24 -4.41 5.44
C GLU A 77 -2.32 -3.26 5.00
N ALA A 78 -2.08 -3.14 3.70
CA ALA A 78 -1.30 -2.06 3.10
C ALA A 78 -1.90 -1.67 1.74
N PHE A 79 -2.01 -0.36 1.49
CA PHE A 79 -2.63 0.16 0.28
C PHE A 79 -1.67 1.06 -0.51
N ALA A 80 -1.75 0.98 -1.83
CA ALA A 80 -1.05 1.86 -2.74
C ALA A 80 -1.92 2.19 -3.95
N ILE A 81 -1.89 3.45 -4.38
CA ILE A 81 -2.56 3.94 -5.58
C ILE A 81 -1.53 4.09 -6.69
N LYS A 82 -1.85 3.55 -7.86
CA LYS A 82 -1.11 3.82 -9.10
C LYS A 82 -1.40 5.26 -9.53
N ILE A 83 -0.37 6.07 -9.65
CA ILE A 83 -0.46 7.47 -10.08
C ILE A 83 0.41 7.70 -11.31
N ASP A 84 0.06 8.71 -12.09
CA ASP A 84 0.91 9.21 -13.15
C ASP A 84 1.66 10.46 -12.65
N ASN A 85 2.99 10.41 -12.66
CA ASN A 85 3.85 11.49 -12.20
C ASN A 85 4.64 12.08 -13.38
N PRO A 86 4.16 13.18 -14.00
CA PRO A 86 4.82 13.76 -15.17
C PRO A 86 6.23 14.28 -14.87
N ASN A 87 6.50 14.64 -13.61
CA ASN A 87 7.79 15.15 -13.15
C ASN A 87 8.82 14.04 -12.87
N LEU A 88 8.44 12.77 -13.00
CA LEU A 88 9.36 11.65 -12.86
C LEU A 88 10.37 11.68 -14.00
N ASP A 89 11.66 11.76 -13.67
CA ASP A 89 12.78 11.70 -14.63
C ASP A 89 13.03 10.26 -15.11
N HIS A 90 12.05 9.73 -15.85
CA HIS A 90 12.04 8.42 -16.48
C HIS A 90 11.07 8.41 -17.68
N VAL A 91 11.25 7.50 -18.64
CA VAL A 91 10.35 7.37 -19.81
C VAL A 91 8.94 6.92 -19.37
N VAL A 92 8.89 6.00 -18.42
CA VAL A 92 7.66 5.56 -17.74
C VAL A 92 7.35 6.52 -16.60
N LYS A 93 6.19 7.17 -16.64
CA LYS A 93 5.72 8.15 -15.65
C LYS A 93 4.89 7.55 -14.49
N LEU A 94 4.63 6.25 -14.55
CA LEU A 94 3.93 5.52 -13.49
C LEU A 94 4.69 5.60 -12.17
N ASP A 95 3.98 5.94 -11.10
CA ASP A 95 4.47 5.90 -9.72
C ASP A 95 3.42 5.27 -8.78
N LEU A 96 3.84 4.88 -7.59
CA LEU A 96 2.99 4.37 -6.51
C LEU A 96 2.91 5.38 -5.37
N ARG A 97 1.70 5.82 -5.04
CA ARG A 97 1.44 6.61 -3.84
C ARG A 97 0.94 5.67 -2.75
N LEU A 98 1.68 5.59 -1.64
CA LEU A 98 1.24 4.84 -0.47
C LEU A 98 0.10 5.57 0.23
N VAL A 99 -0.86 4.79 0.72
CA VAL A 99 -2.00 5.27 1.48
C VAL A 99 -2.02 4.53 2.81
N GLU A 100 -2.12 5.28 3.90
CA GLU A 100 -2.27 4.68 5.22
C GLU A 100 -3.62 3.96 5.27
N ALA A 101 -3.66 2.76 5.83
CA ALA A 101 -4.91 1.99 5.88
C ALA A 101 -6.03 2.70 6.69
N GLU A 102 -5.76 3.82 7.37
CA GLU A 102 -6.74 4.62 8.12
C GLU A 102 -7.39 5.67 7.22
N GLN A 103 -6.70 6.07 6.15
CA GLN A 103 -7.28 6.87 5.08
C GLN A 103 -8.20 6.03 4.18
N VAL A 104 -8.10 4.70 4.29
CA VAL A 104 -9.05 3.73 3.71
C VAL A 104 -10.04 3.34 4.80
N ALA A 105 -10.77 4.33 5.31
CA ALA A 105 -11.90 4.15 6.20
C ALA A 105 -13.07 4.96 5.62
N SER A 106 -14.29 4.43 5.71
CA SER A 106 -15.47 5.14 5.22
C SER A 106 -15.58 6.47 5.96
N PRO A 107 -15.76 7.61 5.26
CA PRO A 107 -16.26 8.80 5.92
C PRO A 107 -17.55 8.42 6.65
N LEU A 108 -17.69 8.80 7.92
CA LEU A 108 -18.89 8.58 8.72
C LEU A 108 -20.19 9.06 8.02
N SER A 109 -20.07 9.98 7.05
CA SER A 109 -21.16 10.48 6.20
C SER A 109 -21.62 9.52 5.10
N ALA A 110 -20.86 8.46 4.77
CA ALA A 110 -21.22 7.48 3.75
C ALA A 110 -22.18 6.39 4.26
N PHE A 111 -22.42 6.31 5.57
CA PHE A 111 -23.34 5.34 6.17
C PHE A 111 -24.82 5.57 5.78
N SER A 112 -25.14 6.68 5.12
CA SER A 112 -26.51 7.08 4.78
C SER A 112 -26.84 7.06 3.28
N LEU A 113 -25.92 6.70 2.38
CA LEU A 113 -26.10 6.95 0.93
C LEU A 113 -25.93 5.74 -0.02
N THR A 114 -25.84 4.51 0.47
CA THR A 114 -25.91 3.34 -0.44
C THR A 114 -27.18 2.52 -0.23
N GLY A 115 -27.91 2.36 -1.34
CA GLY A 115 -29.16 1.61 -1.40
C GLY A 115 -29.02 0.14 -0.98
N PRO A 116 -30.14 -0.58 -0.85
CA PRO A 116 -30.28 -1.80 -0.05
C PRO A 116 -29.38 -3.00 -0.42
N ASN A 117 -28.57 -2.92 -1.49
CA ASN A 117 -27.78 -4.04 -2.01
C ASN A 117 -26.25 -3.82 -2.02
N SER A 118 -25.73 -2.71 -1.47
CA SER A 118 -24.27 -2.53 -1.31
C SER A 118 -23.91 -2.18 0.13
N ALA A 119 -23.23 -3.13 0.79
CA ALA A 119 -22.68 -2.93 2.12
C ALA A 119 -21.41 -2.08 2.02
N LEU A 120 -21.48 -0.84 2.47
CA LEU A 120 -20.33 0.05 2.61
C LEU A 120 -19.68 -0.27 3.95
N LEU A 121 -18.56 -1.00 3.91
CA LEU A 121 -17.79 -1.36 5.08
C LEU A 121 -16.41 -0.72 4.97
N ASP A 122 -16.13 0.25 5.84
CA ASP A 122 -14.76 0.73 6.07
C ASP A 122 -14.02 1.24 4.82
N GLY A 123 -14.71 2.02 3.98
CA GLY A 123 -14.16 2.61 2.76
C GLY A 123 -14.20 1.66 1.57
N ILE A 124 -14.62 0.42 1.76
CA ILE A 124 -14.71 -0.60 0.71
C ILE A 124 -16.19 -0.74 0.31
N THR A 125 -16.49 -0.50 -0.97
CA THR A 125 -17.78 -0.88 -1.55
C THR A 125 -17.69 -2.35 -1.91
N LEU A 126 -18.52 -3.18 -1.29
CA LEU A 126 -18.58 -4.61 -1.57
C LEU A 126 -19.72 -4.93 -2.54
N ASP A 127 -19.53 -5.95 -3.38
CA ASP A 127 -20.63 -6.56 -4.13
C ASP A 127 -21.52 -7.42 -3.21
N ALA A 128 -22.62 -7.96 -3.75
CA ALA A 128 -23.54 -8.83 -3.00
C ALA A 128 -22.91 -10.14 -2.48
N TYR A 129 -21.68 -10.46 -2.90
CA TYR A 129 -20.92 -11.65 -2.52
C TYR A 129 -19.72 -11.32 -1.60
N GLY A 130 -19.54 -10.06 -1.22
CA GLY A 130 -18.47 -9.61 -0.32
C GLY A 130 -17.12 -9.36 -1.01
N ASN A 131 -17.07 -9.24 -2.34
CA ASN A 131 -15.86 -8.85 -3.06
C ASN A 131 -15.73 -7.32 -3.13
N PRO A 132 -14.50 -6.77 -2.99
CA PRO A 132 -14.27 -5.33 -3.07
C PRO A 132 -14.42 -4.80 -4.52
N LEU A 133 -15.41 -3.93 -4.72
CA LEU A 133 -15.66 -3.20 -5.99
C LEU A 133 -14.87 -1.89 -6.08
N SER A 134 -14.78 -1.13 -4.98
CA SER A 134 -14.05 0.14 -4.95
C SER A 134 -13.59 0.53 -3.55
N TYR A 135 -12.46 1.23 -3.48
CA TYR A 135 -11.89 1.76 -2.25
C TYR A 135 -12.00 3.29 -2.24
N SER A 136 -12.60 3.84 -1.20
CA SER A 136 -12.72 5.27 -0.94
C SER A 136 -11.53 5.72 -0.10
N VAL A 137 -10.73 6.64 -0.65
CA VAL A 137 -9.56 7.20 0.03
C VAL A 137 -9.86 8.63 0.46
N ALA A 138 -9.79 8.89 1.77
CA ALA A 138 -9.95 10.23 2.31
C ALA A 138 -8.84 11.15 1.79
N ARG A 139 -9.20 12.38 1.39
CA ARG A 139 -8.24 13.36 0.86
C ARG A 139 -7.31 13.95 1.93
N GLU A 140 -7.68 13.85 3.20
CA GLU A 140 -6.95 14.38 4.35
C GLU A 140 -6.75 13.29 5.42
N HIS A 141 -5.65 13.36 6.17
CA HIS A 141 -5.39 12.47 7.31
C HIS A 141 -6.32 12.86 8.48
N PRO A 142 -7.17 11.94 8.99
CA PRO A 142 -7.72 12.10 10.33
C PRO A 142 -6.56 11.88 11.31
N GLY A 143 -6.29 12.89 12.15
CA GLY A 143 -5.13 12.93 13.03
C GLY A 143 -5.08 11.85 14.09
#